data_AF-A0A1F5ZHK6-F1
#
_entry.id   AF-A0A1F5ZHK6-F1
#
_cell.length_a   1.000
_cell.length_b   1.000
_cell.length_c   1.000
_cell.angle_alpha   90.00
_cell.angle_beta   90.00
_cell.angle_gamma   90.00
#
_symmetry.space_group_name_H-M   'P 1'
#
loop_
_entity.id
_entity.type
_entity.pdbx_description
1 polymer ?
#
loop_
_entity_poly.entity_id
_entity_poly.type
_entity_poly.pdbx_seq_one_letter_code
_entity_poly.pdbx_strand_id
1 'polypeptide(L)'
;MRKSIIRIKGLGAVVWHVKHDLVHVLWGLVWIYILGDIWRGFTGKWIVTTAIFGSLIPDIDHFIYFFTYGKKDPYTKVMFTFLKGRQWRVLLTFLENNHKNNTNLSFHNYYTIAVLVSLCAFSYMYGWKFGVVLFGAMVIHFLYDIFDDLLYLGKVNPNWKRWGRAKRRTLTPAKEPSK
;
A
#
# COMPACT_ATOMS: atom_id res chain seq x y z
N MET A 1 0.31 -39.85 18.91
CA MET A 1 0.79 -38.96 17.83
C MET A 1 0.27 -37.54 18.05
N ARG A 2 1.11 -36.62 18.55
CA ARG A 2 0.77 -35.19 18.67
C ARG A 2 0.73 -34.59 17.26
N LYS A 3 -0.46 -34.27 16.75
CA LYS A 3 -0.60 -33.44 15.55
C LYS A 3 -0.07 -32.05 15.89
N SER A 4 1.15 -31.79 15.42
CA SER A 4 1.75 -30.46 15.33
C SER A 4 0.89 -29.59 14.41
N ILE A 5 -0.13 -28.95 14.97
CA ILE A 5 -0.76 -27.79 14.32
C ILE A 5 0.26 -26.68 14.46
N ILE A 6 1.02 -26.46 13.39
CA ILE A 6 1.86 -25.28 13.22
C ILE A 6 0.94 -24.08 13.40
N ARG A 7 1.02 -23.43 14.58
CA ARG A 7 0.41 -22.13 14.84
C ARG A 7 1.14 -21.13 13.94
N ILE A 8 0.62 -20.94 12.72
CA ILE A 8 1.18 -20.00 11.75
C ILE A 8 1.04 -18.60 12.35
N LYS A 9 2.18 -18.05 12.75
CA LYS A 9 2.34 -16.69 13.25
C LYS A 9 1.92 -15.72 12.13
N GLY A 10 1.15 -14.68 12.43
CA GLY A 10 0.91 -13.58 11.48
C GLY A 10 -0.25 -13.77 10.50
N LEU A 11 -0.92 -14.93 10.50
CA LEU A 11 -1.90 -15.31 9.47
C LEU A 11 -2.98 -14.25 9.21
N GLY A 12 -3.41 -13.53 10.25
CA GLY A 12 -4.39 -12.47 10.09
C GLY A 12 -3.88 -11.28 9.28
N ALA A 13 -2.83 -10.60 9.76
CA ALA A 13 -2.25 -9.48 9.00
C ALA A 13 -1.86 -9.89 7.57
N VAL A 14 -1.38 -11.12 7.39
CA VAL A 14 -1.10 -11.70 6.08
C VAL A 14 -2.37 -11.82 5.24
N VAL A 15 -3.48 -12.36 5.75
CA VAL A 15 -4.73 -12.51 4.98
C VAL A 15 -5.32 -11.17 4.53
N TRP A 16 -5.34 -10.16 5.42
CA TRP A 16 -5.85 -8.84 5.03
C TRP A 16 -4.95 -8.16 3.99
N HIS A 17 -3.63 -8.15 4.23
CA HIS A 17 -2.67 -7.58 3.29
C HIS A 17 -2.74 -8.30 1.95
N VAL A 18 -2.80 -9.64 1.96
CA VAL A 18 -2.98 -10.45 0.75
C VAL A 18 -4.24 -10.06 -0.01
N LYS A 19 -5.38 -9.79 0.65
CA LYS A 19 -6.59 -9.35 -0.07
C LYS A 19 -6.38 -8.00 -0.76
N HIS A 20 -5.79 -7.03 -0.07
CA HIS A 20 -5.51 -5.70 -0.62
C HIS A 20 -4.52 -5.79 -1.79
N ASP A 21 -3.40 -6.47 -1.58
CA ASP A 21 -2.34 -6.67 -2.57
C ASP A 21 -2.85 -7.46 -3.80
N LEU A 22 -3.73 -8.44 -3.60
CA LEU A 22 -4.37 -9.16 -4.71
C LEU A 22 -5.22 -8.24 -5.58
N VAL A 23 -5.94 -7.29 -4.98
CA VAL A 23 -6.72 -6.31 -5.77
C VAL A 23 -5.78 -5.43 -6.60
N HIS A 24 -4.66 -4.99 -6.03
CA HIS A 24 -3.64 -4.24 -6.78
C HIS A 24 -3.05 -5.05 -7.93
N VAL A 25 -2.71 -6.32 -7.68
CA VAL A 25 -2.23 -7.23 -8.73
C VAL A 25 -3.29 -7.40 -9.83
N LEU A 26 -4.56 -7.60 -9.48
CA LEU A 26 -5.64 -7.71 -10.47
C LEU A 26 -5.73 -6.47 -11.36
N TRP A 27 -5.62 -5.27 -10.78
CA TRP A 27 -5.60 -4.03 -11.55
C TRP A 27 -4.35 -3.89 -12.42
N GLY A 28 -3.18 -4.33 -11.95
CA GLY A 28 -1.98 -4.45 -12.78
C GLY A 28 -2.13 -5.45 -13.93
N LEU A 29 -2.91 -6.52 -13.74
CA LEU A 29 -3.24 -7.47 -14.82
C LEU A 29 -4.23 -6.86 -15.83
N VAL A 30 -5.19 -6.06 -15.39
CA VAL A 30 -6.07 -5.28 -16.28
C VAL A 30 -5.25 -4.29 -17.11
N TRP A 31 -4.25 -3.64 -16.52
CA TRP A 31 -3.34 -2.74 -17.23
C TRP A 31 -2.63 -3.42 -18.40
N ILE A 32 -2.02 -4.59 -18.17
CA ILE A 32 -1.31 -5.30 -19.25
C ILE A 32 -2.26 -5.88 -20.29
N TYR A 33 -3.50 -6.19 -19.92
CA TYR A 33 -4.52 -6.60 -20.88
C TYR A 33 -4.82 -5.46 -21.87
N ILE A 34 -5.00 -4.24 -21.37
CA ILE A 34 -5.19 -3.04 -22.20
C ILE A 34 -3.96 -2.78 -23.08
N LEU A 35 -2.75 -2.87 -22.51
CA LEU A 35 -1.52 -2.72 -23.29
C LEU A 35 -1.35 -3.78 -24.37
N GLY A 36 -1.78 -5.02 -24.10
CA GLY A 36 -1.74 -6.12 -25.07
C GLY A 36 -2.60 -5.84 -26.31
N ASP A 37 -3.76 -5.22 -26.11
CA ASP A 37 -4.61 -4.76 -27.20
C ASP A 37 -3.95 -3.63 -28.00
N ILE A 38 -3.44 -2.60 -27.31
CA ILE A 38 -2.75 -1.45 -27.93
C ILE A 38 -1.52 -1.90 -28.74
N TRP A 39 -0.73 -2.82 -28.20
CA TRP A 39 0.47 -3.34 -28.86
C TRP A 39 0.19 -4.47 -29.85
N ARG A 40 -1.09 -4.83 -30.08
CA ARG A 40 -1.54 -5.90 -30.97
C ARG A 40 -0.84 -7.24 -30.73
N GLY A 41 -0.65 -7.60 -29.46
CA GLY A 41 0.00 -8.84 -29.09
C GLY A 41 0.08 -9.04 -27.58
N PHE A 42 -0.35 -10.22 -27.13
CA PHE A 42 -0.28 -10.60 -25.72
C PHE A 42 1.16 -10.97 -25.35
N THR A 43 1.80 -10.08 -24.61
CA THR A 43 3.23 -10.16 -24.30
C THR A 43 3.56 -11.16 -23.19
N GLY A 44 4.62 -11.95 -23.41
CA GLY A 44 4.97 -13.15 -22.66
C GLY A 44 5.20 -13.00 -21.14
N LYS A 45 5.57 -14.12 -20.51
CA LYS A 45 5.66 -14.28 -19.04
C LYS A 45 6.30 -13.10 -18.30
N TRP A 46 7.34 -12.47 -18.87
CA TRP A 46 8.03 -11.34 -18.25
C TRP A 46 7.14 -10.10 -18.05
N ILE A 47 6.17 -9.81 -18.93
CA ILE A 47 5.24 -8.68 -18.75
C ILE A 47 4.28 -8.92 -17.61
N VAL A 48 3.73 -10.13 -17.52
CA VAL A 48 2.87 -10.54 -16.40
C VAL A 48 3.63 -10.42 -15.08
N THR A 49 4.84 -10.96 -15.03
CA THR A 49 5.70 -10.85 -13.84
C THR A 49 6.01 -9.39 -13.48
N THR A 50 6.29 -8.54 -14.48
CA THR A 50 6.57 -7.11 -14.27
C THR A 50 5.34 -6.38 -13.71
N ALA A 51 4.14 -6.66 -14.22
CA ALA A 51 2.91 -6.08 -13.68
C ALA A 51 2.64 -6.52 -12.24
N ILE A 52 2.85 -7.80 -11.91
CA ILE A 52 2.70 -8.29 -10.54
C ILE A 52 3.65 -7.54 -9.61
N PHE A 53 4.96 -7.51 -9.93
CA PHE A 53 5.92 -6.79 -9.09
C PHE A 53 5.64 -5.29 -9.04
N GLY A 54 5.32 -4.66 -10.17
CA GLY A 54 4.94 -3.25 -10.23
C GLY A 54 3.73 -2.90 -9.37
N SER A 55 2.77 -3.82 -9.23
CA SER A 55 1.60 -3.62 -8.38
C SER A 55 1.90 -3.74 -6.88
N LEU A 56 2.99 -4.43 -6.51
CA LEU A 56 3.37 -4.69 -5.11
C LEU A 56 4.49 -3.78 -4.60
N ILE A 57 5.30 -3.19 -5.48
CA ILE A 57 6.38 -2.28 -5.10
C ILE A 57 5.89 -1.09 -4.25
N PRO A 58 4.76 -0.43 -4.58
CA PRO A 58 4.27 0.69 -3.77
C PRO A 58 4.03 0.33 -2.30
N ASP A 59 3.59 -0.90 -2.01
CA ASP A 59 3.34 -1.38 -0.65
C ASP A 59 4.60 -1.55 0.20
N ILE A 60 5.78 -1.57 -0.42
CA ILE A 60 7.06 -1.55 0.32
C ILE A 60 7.12 -0.30 1.23
N ASP A 61 6.47 0.81 0.88
CA ASP A 61 6.39 2.00 1.74
C ASP A 61 5.76 1.70 3.10
N HIS A 62 4.72 0.85 3.15
CA HIS A 62 4.07 0.43 4.39
C HIS A 62 5.06 -0.32 5.29
N PHE A 63 5.82 -1.26 4.73
CA PHE A 63 6.86 -1.98 5.47
C PHE A 63 7.94 -1.02 5.97
N ILE A 64 8.47 -0.16 5.09
CA ILE A 64 9.46 0.84 5.48
C ILE A 64 8.91 1.69 6.63
N TYR A 65 7.67 2.17 6.53
CA TYR A 65 7.00 2.95 7.57
C TYR A 65 6.98 2.19 8.90
N PHE A 66 6.43 0.98 8.95
CA PHE A 66 6.28 0.22 10.20
C PHE A 66 7.62 -0.11 10.86
N PHE A 67 8.64 -0.42 10.07
CA PHE A 67 9.93 -0.87 10.59
C PHE A 67 10.95 0.25 10.83
N THR A 68 10.75 1.43 10.23
CA THR A 68 11.69 2.56 10.38
C THR A 68 11.06 3.74 11.12
N TYR A 69 10.51 4.73 10.41
CA TYR A 69 10.14 6.02 10.96
C TYR A 69 8.73 6.05 11.57
N GLY A 70 7.86 5.09 11.23
CA GLY A 70 6.55 4.88 11.85
C GLY A 70 6.58 4.07 13.14
N LYS A 71 7.74 3.50 13.53
CA LYS A 71 7.87 2.61 14.70
C LYS A 71 7.32 3.17 16.01
N LYS A 72 7.32 4.51 16.19
CA LYS A 72 6.83 5.20 17.39
C LYS A 72 5.41 5.76 17.23
N ASP A 73 4.78 5.58 16.08
CA ASP A 73 3.40 6.02 15.82
C ASP A 73 2.40 5.21 16.67
N PRO A 74 1.35 5.83 17.23
CA PRO A 74 0.32 5.11 17.99
C PRO A 74 -0.26 3.92 17.24
N TYR A 75 -0.53 4.05 15.94
CA TYR A 75 -1.06 2.98 15.10
C TYR A 75 -0.09 1.78 15.08
N THR A 76 1.18 2.05 14.77
CA THR A 76 2.21 1.02 14.70
C THR A 76 2.47 0.35 16.05
N LYS A 77 2.42 1.11 17.15
CA LYS A 77 2.53 0.55 18.50
C LYS A 77 1.39 -0.40 18.82
N VAL A 78 0.13 0.00 18.55
CA VAL A 78 -1.05 -0.85 18.79
C VAL A 78 -0.99 -2.10 17.94
N MET A 79 -0.67 -1.97 16.66
CA MET A 79 -0.44 -3.10 15.74
C MET A 79 0.59 -4.08 16.31
N PHE A 80 1.76 -3.59 16.75
CA PHE A 80 2.80 -4.45 17.33
C PHE A 80 2.39 -5.06 18.68
N THR A 81 1.58 -4.36 19.48
CA THR A 81 1.01 -4.92 20.72
C THR A 81 0.12 -6.13 20.40
N PHE A 82 -0.81 -6.01 19.45
CA PHE A 82 -1.65 -7.14 19.05
C PHE A 82 -0.85 -8.27 18.41
N LEU A 83 0.17 -7.94 17.61
CA LEU A 83 1.08 -8.90 16.99
C LEU A 83 1.83 -9.72 18.05
N LYS A 84 2.46 -9.04 19.02
CA LYS A 84 3.19 -9.69 20.13
C LYS A 84 2.25 -10.50 21.03
N GLY A 85 1.06 -9.97 21.30
CA GLY A 85 0.01 -10.61 22.09
C GLY A 85 -0.73 -11.74 21.37
N ARG A 86 -0.41 -12.01 20.09
CA ARG A 86 -1.05 -13.05 19.25
C ARG A 86 -2.57 -12.89 19.13
N GLN A 87 -3.06 -11.67 19.21
CA GLN A 87 -4.49 -11.35 19.13
C GLN A 87 -4.92 -11.21 17.66
N TRP A 88 -4.83 -12.30 16.88
CA TRP A 88 -4.94 -12.26 15.41
C TRP A 88 -6.25 -11.68 14.88
N ARG A 89 -7.38 -12.07 15.48
CA ARG A 89 -8.71 -11.56 15.10
C ARG A 89 -8.84 -10.06 15.38
N VAL A 90 -8.32 -9.61 16.53
CA VAL A 90 -8.32 -8.20 16.91
C VAL A 90 -7.38 -7.42 16.00
N LEU A 91 -6.20 -7.95 15.70
CA LEU A 91 -5.25 -7.36 14.75
C LEU A 91 -5.86 -7.19 13.36
N LEU A 92 -6.52 -8.22 12.83
CA LEU A 92 -7.24 -8.17 11.55
C LEU A 92 -8.25 -7.04 11.51
N THR A 93 -9.15 -7.04 12.50
CA THR A 93 -10.22 -6.04 12.61
C THR A 93 -9.63 -4.63 12.78
N PHE A 94 -8.53 -4.52 13.54
CA PHE A 94 -7.82 -3.25 13.72
C PHE A 94 -7.22 -2.75 12.41
N LEU A 95 -6.50 -3.60 11.66
CA LEU A 95 -5.92 -3.24 10.36
C LEU A 95 -7.01 -2.84 9.38
N GLU A 96 -8.04 -3.67 9.21
CA GLU A 96 -9.17 -3.40 8.31
C GLU A 96 -9.84 -2.06 8.60
N ASN A 97 -10.11 -1.75 9.86
CA ASN A 97 -10.83 -0.53 10.23
C ASN A 97 -9.94 0.72 10.33
N ASN A 98 -8.61 0.58 10.41
CA ASN A 98 -7.71 1.70 10.72
C ASN A 98 -6.55 1.90 9.75
N HIS A 99 -6.32 1.02 8.78
CA HIS A 99 -5.20 1.16 7.83
C HIS A 99 -5.24 2.50 7.08
N LYS A 100 -6.43 3.00 6.73
CA LYS A 100 -6.63 4.32 6.12
C LYS A 100 -6.27 5.51 7.01
N ASN A 101 -6.18 5.32 8.32
CA ASN A 101 -5.72 6.36 9.26
C ASN A 101 -4.19 6.47 9.30
N ASN A 102 -3.46 5.59 8.62
CA ASN A 102 -2.02 5.70 8.47
C ASN A 102 -1.67 6.82 7.48
N THR A 103 -1.57 8.04 7.98
CA THR A 103 -1.38 9.23 7.14
C THR A 103 0.09 9.59 6.91
N ASN A 104 1.08 8.81 7.32
CA ASN A 104 2.49 9.25 7.30
C ASN A 104 3.38 8.49 6.31
N LEU A 105 2.80 7.89 5.28
CA LEU A 105 3.51 7.14 4.25
C LEU A 105 4.27 8.09 3.31
N SER A 106 5.55 7.81 3.05
CA SER A 106 6.42 8.77 2.35
C SER A 106 6.19 8.82 0.84
N PHE A 107 5.79 7.71 0.24
CA PHE A 107 5.60 7.59 -1.20
C PHE A 107 4.14 7.71 -1.64
N HIS A 108 3.17 7.56 -0.73
CA HIS A 108 1.74 7.70 -1.02
C HIS A 108 1.31 9.17 -1.13
N ASN A 109 1.81 9.86 -2.15
CA ASN A 109 1.55 11.27 -2.41
C ASN A 109 1.48 11.58 -3.92
N TYR A 110 0.83 12.70 -4.26
CA TYR A 110 0.63 13.10 -5.66
C TYR A 110 1.92 13.38 -6.41
N TYR A 111 2.99 13.77 -5.73
CA TYR A 111 4.28 14.02 -6.38
C TYR A 111 4.92 12.70 -6.82
N THR A 112 4.83 11.63 -6.04
CA THR A 112 5.26 10.28 -6.45
C THR A 112 4.48 9.82 -7.68
N ILE A 113 3.16 10.01 -7.69
CA ILE A 113 2.33 9.68 -8.85
C ILE A 113 2.79 10.47 -10.07
N ALA A 114 3.03 11.78 -9.93
CA ALA A 114 3.50 12.64 -11.02
C ALA A 114 4.84 12.17 -11.60
N VAL A 115 5.78 11.76 -10.73
CA VAL A 115 7.06 11.16 -11.16
C VAL A 115 6.82 9.85 -11.93
N LEU A 116 5.98 8.95 -11.41
CA LEU A 116 5.70 7.67 -12.06
C LEU A 116 4.98 7.83 -13.40
N VAL A 117 4.03 8.76 -13.50
CA VAL A 117 3.36 9.11 -14.78
C VAL A 117 4.38 9.64 -15.77
N SER A 118 5.30 10.52 -15.33
CA SER A 118 6.36 11.06 -16.18
C SER A 118 7.32 9.96 -16.67
N LEU A 119 7.71 9.03 -15.79
CA LEU A 119 8.56 7.89 -16.13
C LEU A 119 7.84 6.90 -17.05
N CYS A 120 6.53 6.68 -16.87
CA CYS A 120 5.71 5.85 -17.75
C CYS A 120 5.62 6.46 -19.15
N ALA A 121 5.33 7.77 -19.24
CA ALA A 121 5.29 8.50 -20.51
C ALA A 121 6.65 8.49 -21.22
N PHE A 122 7.74 8.75 -20.50
CA PHE A 122 9.09 8.65 -21.03
C PHE A 122 9.37 7.24 -21.55
N SER A 123 9.04 6.20 -20.77
CA SER A 123 9.22 4.80 -21.19
C SER A 123 8.46 4.50 -22.47
N TYR A 124 7.25 5.03 -22.62
CA TYR A 124 6.44 4.87 -23.82
C TYR A 124 7.09 5.54 -25.04
N MET A 125 7.55 6.79 -24.90
CA MET A 125 8.20 7.55 -25.98
C MET A 125 9.44 6.87 -26.54
N TYR A 126 10.23 6.22 -25.68
CA TYR A 126 11.46 5.52 -26.08
C TYR A 126 11.25 4.02 -26.36
N GLY A 127 10.01 3.54 -26.40
CA GLY A 127 9.70 2.13 -26.68
C GLY A 127 10.14 1.15 -25.57
N TRP A 128 10.43 1.63 -24.36
CA TRP A 128 10.80 0.80 -23.22
C TRP A 128 9.56 0.15 -22.58
N LYS A 129 9.08 -0.93 -23.21
CA LYS A 129 7.86 -1.64 -22.80
C LYS A 129 7.85 -2.06 -21.32
N PHE A 130 9.00 -2.50 -20.80
CA PHE A 130 9.14 -2.85 -19.38
C PHE A 130 8.81 -1.67 -18.47
N GLY A 131 9.33 -0.48 -18.77
CA GLY A 131 9.05 0.73 -18.00
C GLY A 131 7.56 1.12 -18.04
N VAL A 132 6.91 1.00 -19.20
CA VAL A 132 5.46 1.27 -19.34
C VAL A 132 4.62 0.33 -18.45
N VAL A 133 4.96 -0.96 -18.44
CA VAL A 133 4.26 -1.94 -17.60
C VAL A 133 4.52 -1.67 -16.13
N LEU A 134 5.79 -1.48 -15.74
CA LEU A 134 6.20 -1.29 -14.35
C LEU A 134 5.58 -0.03 -13.74
N PHE A 135 5.84 1.12 -14.35
CA PHE A 135 5.39 2.41 -13.82
C PHE A 135 3.88 2.57 -13.95
N GLY A 136 3.27 2.06 -15.03
CA GLY A 136 1.82 2.07 -15.19
C GLY A 136 1.10 1.24 -14.12
N ALA A 137 1.61 0.05 -13.79
CA ALA A 137 1.07 -0.76 -12.69
C ALA A 137 1.17 -0.04 -11.34
N MET A 138 2.30 0.63 -11.06
CA MET A 138 2.47 1.43 -9.83
C MET A 138 1.53 2.65 -9.78
N VAL A 139 1.30 3.32 -10.91
CA VAL A 139 0.32 4.42 -10.99
C VAL A 139 -1.08 3.91 -10.68
N ILE A 140 -1.47 2.79 -11.29
CA ILE A 140 -2.80 2.19 -11.10
C ILE A 140 -3.01 1.76 -9.64
N HIS A 141 -1.99 1.21 -8.98
CA HIS A 141 -2.02 0.94 -7.54
C HIS A 141 -2.41 2.20 -6.75
N PHE A 142 -1.70 3.32 -6.96
CA PHE A 142 -1.98 4.55 -6.22
C PHE A 142 -3.34 5.17 -6.57
N LEU A 143 -3.77 5.07 -7.83
CA LEU A 143 -5.12 5.52 -8.23
C LEU A 143 -6.20 4.69 -7.54
N TYR A 144 -6.00 3.38 -7.43
CA TYR A 144 -6.91 2.51 -6.69
C TYR A 144 -6.97 2.91 -5.21
N ASP A 145 -5.84 3.16 -4.56
CA ASP A 145 -5.84 3.59 -3.16
C ASP A 145 -6.56 4.92 -2.92
N ILE A 146 -6.40 5.89 -3.83
CA ILE A 146 -7.14 7.17 -3.77
C ILE A 146 -8.65 6.93 -3.94
N PHE A 147 -9.03 6.06 -4.88
CA PHE A 147 -10.43 5.70 -5.08
C PHE A 147 -11.00 5.02 -3.84
N ASP A 148 -10.24 4.10 -3.25
CA ASP A 148 -10.59 3.40 -2.02
C ASP A 148 -10.71 4.38 -0.83
N ASP A 149 -9.84 5.39 -0.73
CA ASP A 149 -9.99 6.47 0.26
C ASP A 149 -11.30 7.25 0.09
N LEU A 150 -11.69 7.55 -1.16
CA LEU A 150 -12.96 8.24 -1.44
C LEU A 150 -14.15 7.39 -1.02
N LEU A 151 -14.13 6.08 -1.28
CA LEU A 151 -15.21 5.16 -0.90
C LEU A 151 -15.31 4.98 0.62
N TYR A 152 -14.18 4.79 1.31
CA TYR A 152 -14.16 4.45 2.73
C TYR A 152 -14.17 5.67 3.66
N LEU A 153 -13.51 6.77 3.29
CA LEU A 153 -13.39 7.98 4.11
C LEU A 153 -14.33 9.11 3.66
N GLY A 154 -14.95 9.01 2.48
CA GLY A 154 -15.69 10.09 1.84
C GLY A 154 -14.83 11.25 1.35
N LYS A 155 -13.49 11.12 1.43
CA LYS A 155 -12.50 12.13 1.06
C LYS A 155 -11.13 11.51 0.87
N VAL A 156 -10.28 12.14 0.06
CA VAL A 156 -8.89 11.71 -0.12
C VAL A 156 -8.09 11.89 1.18
N ASN A 157 -7.29 10.89 1.55
CA ASN A 157 -6.41 10.95 2.72
C ASN A 157 -5.46 12.17 2.62
N PRO A 158 -5.31 12.98 3.70
CA PRO A 158 -4.42 14.14 3.68
C PRO A 158 -2.95 13.82 3.35
N ASN A 159 -2.50 12.57 3.49
CA ASN A 159 -1.16 12.16 3.10
C ASN A 159 -0.88 12.45 1.62
N TRP A 160 -1.89 12.28 0.76
CA TRP A 160 -1.73 12.45 -0.68
C TRP A 160 -1.24 13.85 -1.09
N LYS A 161 -1.57 14.86 -0.28
CA LYS A 161 -1.31 16.28 -0.55
C LYS A 161 0.05 16.76 -0.07
N ARG A 162 0.83 15.93 0.62
CA ARG A 162 2.11 16.34 1.21
C ARG A 162 3.26 15.46 0.75
N TRP A 163 4.42 16.09 0.61
CA TRP A 163 5.68 15.36 0.52
C TRP A 163 6.16 15.02 1.94
N GLY A 164 6.43 13.76 2.20
CA GLY A 164 6.95 13.30 3.48
C GLY A 164 5.94 13.40 4.63
N ARG A 165 6.45 13.64 5.85
CA ARG A 165 5.74 13.35 7.10
C ARG A 165 5.03 14.57 7.67
N ALA A 166 3.88 14.39 8.32
CA ALA A 166 3.34 15.43 9.19
C ALA A 166 4.32 15.73 10.33
N LYS A 167 4.52 17.01 10.64
CA LYS A 167 5.17 17.41 11.90
C LYS A 167 4.39 16.77 13.04
N ARG A 168 5.07 16.00 13.89
CA ARG A 168 4.47 15.34 15.06
C ARG A 168 3.72 16.42 15.84
N ARG A 169 2.38 16.40 15.83
CA ARG A 169 1.62 17.15 16.82
C ARG A 169 2.04 16.55 18.15
N THR A 170 2.85 17.28 18.91
CA THR A 170 2.95 17.05 20.34
C THR A 170 1.52 17.09 20.83
N LEU A 171 0.96 15.94 21.18
CA LEU A 171 -0.26 15.90 21.97
C LEU A 171 0.13 16.64 23.24
N THR A 172 -0.27 17.90 23.35
CA THR A 172 -0.23 18.61 24.63
C THR A 172 -1.02 17.71 25.57
N PRO A 173 -0.42 17.19 26.66
CA PRO A 173 -1.18 16.40 27.61
C PRO A 173 -2.42 17.21 27.98
N ALA A 174 -3.59 16.58 27.89
CA ALA A 174 -4.83 17.20 28.33
C ALA A 174 -4.57 17.77 29.73
N LYS A 175 -4.83 19.07 29.93
CA LYS A 175 -4.79 19.65 31.27
C LYS A 175 -5.68 18.76 32.15
N GLU A 176 -5.09 18.17 33.19
CA GLU A 176 -5.88 17.45 34.18
C GLU A 176 -7.01 18.37 34.64
N PRO A 177 -8.24 17.87 34.76
CA PRO A 177 -9.31 18.65 35.35
C PRO A 177 -8.86 19.09 36.74
N SER A 178 -8.88 20.41 36.99
CA SER A 178 -8.62 20.96 38.32
C SER A 178 -9.56 20.28 39.31
N LYS A 179 -8.98 19.72 40.38
CA LYS A 179 -9.70 19.12 41.50
C LYS A 179 -10.71 20.09 42.11
#